data_AF-A0A662FTH5-F1
#
_entry.id   AF-A0A662FTH5-F1
#
_cell.length_a   1.000
_cell.length_b   1.000
_cell.length_c   1.000
_cell.angle_alpha   90.00
_cell.angle_beta   90.00
_cell.angle_gamma   90.00
#
_symmetry.space_group_name_H-M   'P 1'
#
loop_
_entity.id
_entity.type
_entity.pdbx_description
1 polymer ?
#
loop_
_entity_poly.entity_id
_entity_poly.type
_entity_poly.pdbx_seq_one_letter_code
_entity_poly.pdbx_strand_id
1 'polypeptide(L)'
;MRAARLEGAGLTCQPRGLRPAPGAGGLGKPGKRHTKAPPLAGGWGRGSRRARSGLIRHLKMLDTMIEIAREMAGRVSNAEPPRCSPKNFFARPAHPPSYCLDSKLLAMWRGRRGVGGMGVRESTSGKATVIDNIYRSVLLCRLAGLGFAETKRIIYSVYGRAVPMHTLKDWYYGRRKHRLSRLNSLDRSLFYHKAYEIVLEIKAEHPGWGYKRVATELNKRLPIRVPSMTIYFWITGRSRPNVTPVRVVPELGYLAGVLVGDYRRTGGGLSVKDWGFIEYYVKVYEKVTGVRLEIHEKDDDYYGNKYFYTKENGGFLQLLWKTGLWKTIAHIYPMEFLQGLFDSEGTISYTPKSTIIKITTGNKEVLATAKTLLESLGYKTHIYEEEPQTRNLRGEETAFKGYYILKLAKPKAILKKFATQIGFRESKRQTKLQTLLKQPPSQKTTKKTR
;
A
#
# COMPACT_ATOMS: atom_id res chain seq x y z
N MET A 1 16.27 -5.33 61.44
CA MET A 1 15.96 -3.88 61.58
C MET A 1 14.93 -3.48 60.53
N ARG A 2 13.81 -2.94 61.03
CA ARG A 2 12.79 -2.09 60.39
C ARG A 2 11.91 -2.62 59.23
N ALA A 3 10.69 -2.96 59.64
CA ALA A 3 9.45 -2.88 58.90
C ALA A 3 8.90 -1.43 58.83
N ALA A 4 8.04 -1.15 57.85
CA ALA A 4 7.02 -0.09 57.83
C ALA A 4 5.99 -0.50 56.73
N ARG A 5 4.75 -0.90 57.00
CA ARG A 5 3.58 -0.22 57.62
C ARG A 5 3.13 1.04 56.86
N LEU A 6 2.03 0.91 56.10
CA LEU A 6 1.16 2.01 55.66
C LEU A 6 -0.30 1.55 55.71
N GLU A 7 -0.97 1.84 56.83
CA GLU A 7 -2.38 2.26 56.91
C GLU A 7 -2.44 3.69 56.32
N GLY A 8 -3.51 4.29 55.78
CA GLY A 8 -4.94 4.08 55.83
C GLY A 8 -5.58 5.49 55.85
N ALA A 9 -6.43 5.83 54.88
CA ALA A 9 -7.42 6.93 54.90
C ALA A 9 -8.16 6.91 53.54
N GLY A 10 -9.47 6.73 53.39
CA GLY A 10 -10.57 7.01 54.32
C GLY A 10 -11.21 8.36 53.98
N LEU A 11 -11.95 8.47 52.86
CA LEU A 11 -12.85 9.60 52.61
C LEU A 11 -14.18 9.13 52.03
N THR A 12 -15.22 9.71 52.61
CA THR A 12 -16.60 9.29 52.72
C THR A 12 -17.49 9.91 51.65
N CYS A 13 -18.52 9.16 51.25
CA CYS A 13 -19.68 9.64 50.52
C CYS A 13 -20.65 10.40 51.45
N GLN A 14 -21.37 11.40 50.94
CA GLN A 14 -22.75 11.85 51.32
C GLN A 14 -23.17 13.06 50.42
N PRO A 15 -24.47 13.43 50.29
CA PRO A 15 -25.19 13.44 49.01
C PRO A 15 -25.99 14.74 48.69
N ARG A 16 -26.64 14.72 47.51
CA ARG A 16 -27.89 15.41 47.10
C ARG A 16 -28.08 16.90 47.43
N GLY A 17 -28.07 17.72 46.38
CA GLY A 17 -28.81 18.99 46.30
C GLY A 17 -29.82 18.94 45.14
N LEU A 18 -31.09 19.18 45.45
CA LEU A 18 -32.26 19.15 44.57
C LEU A 18 -32.80 20.59 44.37
N ARG A 19 -33.41 20.82 43.19
CA ARG A 19 -34.35 21.91 42.78
C ARG A 19 -33.76 23.22 42.18
N PRO A 20 -34.55 24.03 41.44
CA PRO A 20 -35.95 23.85 40.98
C PRO A 20 -36.18 23.99 39.46
N ALA A 21 -37.43 23.68 39.06
CA ALA A 21 -38.02 23.80 37.73
C ALA A 21 -38.27 25.26 37.28
N PRO A 22 -38.33 25.54 35.96
CA PRO A 22 -38.94 26.76 35.44
C PRO A 22 -40.44 26.55 35.15
N GLY A 23 -41.22 27.53 35.60
CA GLY A 23 -42.68 27.54 35.55
C GLY A 23 -43.27 27.80 34.16
N ALA A 24 -44.54 27.40 34.06
CA ALA A 24 -45.47 27.74 33.00
C ALA A 24 -46.04 29.15 33.19
N GLY A 25 -46.36 29.82 32.09
CA GLY A 25 -47.24 30.99 32.08
C GLY A 25 -47.05 31.87 30.86
N GLY A 26 -48.14 32.16 30.13
CA GLY A 26 -48.19 33.33 29.25
C GLY A 26 -48.83 33.13 27.87
N LEU A 27 -50.15 33.00 27.85
CA LEU A 27 -51.00 33.27 26.67
C LEU A 27 -50.87 34.74 26.26
N GLY A 28 -50.68 35.01 24.96
CA GLY A 28 -50.73 36.35 24.36
C GLY A 28 -51.04 36.28 22.86
N LYS A 29 -52.21 36.78 22.48
CA LYS A 29 -52.83 36.80 21.14
C LYS A 29 -52.23 37.90 20.21
N PRO A 30 -52.63 37.98 18.92
CA PRO A 30 -51.75 38.32 17.80
C PRO A 30 -51.74 39.80 17.40
N GLY A 31 -50.58 40.29 16.96
CA GLY A 31 -50.41 41.60 16.34
C GLY A 31 -50.20 41.50 14.83
N LYS A 32 -51.20 41.96 14.07
CA LYS A 32 -51.10 42.28 12.63
C LYS A 32 -49.95 43.26 12.39
N ARG A 33 -49.06 43.00 11.41
CA ARG A 33 -48.28 44.07 10.75
C ARG A 33 -48.14 43.83 9.26
N HIS A 34 -48.37 44.94 8.57
CA HIS A 34 -48.48 45.17 7.14
C HIS A 34 -47.27 44.73 6.33
N THR A 35 -47.58 44.12 5.17
CA THR A 35 -46.74 44.07 3.98
C THR A 35 -46.50 45.48 3.45
N LYS A 36 -45.23 45.92 3.40
CA LYS A 36 -44.78 46.98 2.51
C LYS A 36 -43.60 46.45 1.70
N ALA A 37 -43.82 46.34 0.39
CA ALA A 37 -42.79 46.12 -0.61
C ALA A 37 -41.87 47.35 -0.70
N PRO A 38 -40.55 47.18 -0.89
CA PRO A 38 -39.69 48.24 -1.40
C PRO A 38 -39.47 48.11 -2.91
N PRO A 39 -39.15 49.24 -3.58
CA PRO A 39 -39.21 49.38 -5.03
C PRO A 39 -38.00 48.78 -5.75
N LEU A 40 -38.27 48.31 -6.96
CA LEU A 40 -37.27 48.04 -8.00
C LEU A 40 -36.72 49.38 -8.52
N ALA A 41 -35.42 49.63 -8.36
CA ALA A 41 -34.72 50.70 -9.07
C ALA A 41 -33.26 50.31 -9.34
N GLY A 42 -32.77 50.70 -10.51
CA GLY A 42 -31.59 50.20 -11.19
C GLY A 42 -30.25 50.50 -10.52
N GLY A 43 -29.26 49.67 -10.89
CA GLY A 43 -27.87 49.80 -10.44
C GLY A 43 -26.92 48.90 -11.23
N TRP A 44 -26.91 49.02 -12.55
CA TRP A 44 -25.85 48.41 -13.38
C TRP A 44 -24.59 49.28 -13.31
N GLY A 45 -23.44 48.67 -13.04
CA GLY A 45 -22.14 49.26 -13.35
C GLY A 45 -21.18 49.42 -12.17
N ARG A 46 -20.59 48.32 -11.70
CA ARG A 46 -19.28 48.32 -11.01
C ARG A 46 -18.67 46.91 -10.84
N GLY A 47 -18.71 46.07 -11.87
CA GLY A 47 -18.20 44.68 -11.83
C GLY A 47 -16.92 44.38 -12.62
N SER A 48 -16.40 45.30 -13.45
CA SER A 48 -15.43 44.92 -14.49
C SER A 48 -13.94 45.11 -14.14
N ARG A 49 -13.59 45.86 -13.08
CA ARG A 49 -12.16 46.18 -12.80
C ARG A 49 -11.40 45.13 -11.97
N ARG A 50 -12.06 44.32 -11.13
CA ARG A 50 -11.37 43.29 -10.31
C ARG A 50 -11.04 42.00 -11.07
N ALA A 51 -11.80 41.66 -12.12
CA ALA A 51 -11.52 40.47 -12.94
C ALA A 51 -10.27 40.65 -13.81
N ARG A 52 -10.02 41.87 -14.33
CA ARG A 52 -8.83 42.16 -15.16
C ARG A 52 -7.52 42.15 -14.38
N SER A 53 -7.51 42.55 -13.11
CA SER A 53 -6.28 42.53 -12.29
C SER A 53 -5.82 41.11 -11.90
N GLY A 54 -6.74 40.14 -11.84
CA GLY A 54 -6.41 38.73 -11.59
C GLY A 54 -5.73 38.07 -12.79
N LEU A 55 -6.23 38.35 -14.00
CA LEU A 55 -5.71 37.78 -15.24
C LEU A 55 -4.27 38.25 -15.53
N ILE A 56 -3.97 39.53 -15.28
CA ILE A 56 -2.63 40.12 -15.50
C ILE A 56 -1.59 39.50 -14.55
N ARG A 57 -1.97 39.18 -13.29
CA ARG A 57 -1.05 38.50 -12.35
C ARG A 57 -0.77 37.06 -12.76
N HIS A 58 -1.76 36.36 -13.33
CA HIS A 58 -1.59 34.99 -13.78
C HIS A 58 -0.69 34.88 -15.02
N LEU A 59 -0.81 35.83 -15.96
CA LEU A 59 0.06 35.89 -17.14
C LEU A 59 1.53 36.19 -16.77
N LYS A 60 1.77 37.15 -15.86
CA LYS A 60 3.14 37.42 -15.38
C LYS A 60 3.79 36.22 -14.69
N MET A 61 3.02 35.43 -13.96
CA MET A 61 3.52 34.21 -13.31
C MET A 61 3.91 33.14 -14.32
N LEU A 62 3.16 33.00 -15.42
CA LEU A 62 3.47 32.04 -16.50
C LEU A 62 4.76 32.42 -17.24
N ASP A 63 4.98 33.71 -17.51
CA ASP A 63 6.22 34.17 -18.16
C ASP A 63 7.46 33.87 -17.31
N THR A 64 7.38 34.08 -15.98
CA THR A 64 8.49 33.74 -15.07
C THR A 64 8.75 32.23 -15.01
N MET A 65 7.71 31.40 -15.08
CA MET A 65 7.88 29.93 -15.10
C MET A 65 8.52 29.45 -16.41
N ILE A 66 8.24 30.11 -17.54
CA ILE A 66 8.85 29.80 -18.84
C ILE A 66 10.33 30.19 -18.86
N GLU A 67 10.72 31.33 -18.26
CA GLU A 67 12.14 31.69 -18.14
C GLU A 67 12.93 30.72 -17.27
N ILE A 68 12.39 30.33 -16.11
CA ILE A 68 13.03 29.34 -15.23
C ILE A 68 13.20 28.00 -15.95
N ALA A 69 12.20 27.56 -16.71
CA ALA A 69 12.29 26.33 -17.49
C ALA A 69 13.36 26.40 -18.60
N ARG A 70 13.53 27.55 -19.26
CA ARG A 70 14.61 27.77 -20.24
C ARG A 70 15.99 27.77 -19.59
N GLU A 71 16.13 28.37 -18.42
CA GLU A 71 17.39 28.38 -17.67
C GLU A 71 17.79 26.98 -17.21
N MET A 72 16.83 26.18 -16.75
CA MET A 72 17.08 24.79 -16.36
C MET A 72 17.45 23.91 -17.56
N ALA A 73 16.84 24.14 -18.73
CA ALA A 73 17.17 23.40 -19.95
C ALA A 73 18.60 23.71 -20.45
N GLY A 74 19.08 24.95 -20.29
CA GLY A 74 20.44 25.35 -20.69
C GLY A 74 21.56 24.79 -19.80
N ARG A 75 21.25 24.39 -18.55
CA ARG A 75 22.25 23.83 -17.62
C ARG A 75 22.51 22.33 -17.81
N VAL A 76 21.68 21.62 -18.58
CA VAL A 76 21.80 20.17 -18.79
C VAL A 76 22.76 19.82 -19.94
N SER A 77 23.06 20.76 -20.83
CA SER A 77 23.89 20.49 -22.03
C SER A 77 25.41 20.55 -21.83
N ASN A 78 25.92 20.89 -20.63
CA ASN A 78 27.36 21.12 -20.40
C ASN A 78 28.01 20.23 -19.31
N ALA A 79 27.37 19.12 -18.91
CA ALA A 79 27.97 18.21 -17.93
C ALA A 79 28.72 17.06 -18.62
N GLU A 80 30.06 17.14 -18.68
CA GLU A 80 30.92 16.01 -19.05
C GLU A 80 30.95 14.93 -17.95
N PRO A 81 30.94 13.63 -18.30
CA PRO A 81 31.04 12.55 -17.32
C PRO A 81 32.48 12.32 -16.83
N PRO A 82 32.69 11.91 -15.57
CA PRO A 82 34.01 11.66 -15.03
C PRO A 82 34.61 10.35 -15.56
N ARG A 83 35.90 10.39 -15.90
CA ARG A 83 36.72 9.23 -16.29
C ARG A 83 37.22 8.49 -15.05
N CYS A 84 37.08 7.16 -15.03
CA CYS A 84 37.70 6.28 -14.02
C CYS A 84 38.84 5.47 -14.64
N SER A 85 39.98 5.44 -13.95
CA SER A 85 41.15 4.63 -14.27
C SER A 85 41.20 3.34 -13.43
N PRO A 86 41.77 2.23 -13.94
CA PRO A 86 41.78 0.94 -13.25
C PRO A 86 43.03 0.75 -12.37
N LYS A 87 42.87 0.09 -11.22
CA LYS A 87 44.00 -0.52 -10.47
C LYS A 87 43.68 -1.95 -10.06
N ASN A 88 44.70 -2.79 -10.22
CA ASN A 88 44.76 -4.23 -10.10
C ASN A 88 45.06 -4.73 -8.66
N PHE A 89 44.55 -5.95 -8.38
CA PHE A 89 45.10 -7.08 -7.60
C PHE A 89 45.65 -6.89 -6.17
N PHE A 90 45.15 -7.71 -5.22
CA PHE A 90 45.85 -8.91 -4.68
C PHE A 90 44.93 -9.77 -3.78
N ALA A 91 45.36 -11.02 -3.55
CA ALA A 91 44.57 -12.19 -3.14
C ALA A 91 44.70 -12.64 -1.66
N ARG A 92 43.80 -13.59 -1.28
CA ARG A 92 43.79 -14.57 -0.15
C ARG A 92 43.12 -14.14 1.18
N PRO A 93 42.73 -15.09 2.08
CA PRO A 93 42.45 -16.53 1.95
C PRO A 93 41.02 -16.94 2.43
N ALA A 94 40.74 -18.24 2.29
CA ALA A 94 39.47 -18.94 2.45
C ALA A 94 38.96 -19.10 3.90
N HIS A 95 37.63 -19.03 4.08
CA HIS A 95 36.75 -19.75 5.05
C HIS A 95 35.28 -19.25 4.87
N PRO A 96 34.24 -19.94 5.40
CA PRO A 96 33.37 -20.98 4.82
C PRO A 96 32.00 -20.47 4.25
N PRO A 97 31.20 -21.33 3.56
CA PRO A 97 30.08 -20.92 2.70
C PRO A 97 28.69 -20.92 3.38
N SER A 98 27.82 -19.96 3.05
CA SER A 98 26.39 -19.98 3.43
C SER A 98 25.45 -19.93 2.22
N TYR A 99 24.85 -21.08 1.91
CA TYR A 99 23.49 -21.15 1.38
C TYR A 99 22.60 -21.84 2.40
N CYS A 100 22.15 -21.03 3.34
CA CYS A 100 20.88 -21.16 4.02
C CYS A 100 20.45 -19.72 4.27
N LEU A 101 19.15 -19.43 4.19
CA LEU A 101 18.62 -18.37 5.04
C LEU A 101 19.24 -18.57 6.43
N ASP A 102 20.00 -17.57 6.90
CA ASP A 102 20.81 -17.62 8.11
C ASP A 102 20.14 -18.45 9.22
N SER A 103 20.73 -19.62 9.48
CA SER A 103 20.24 -20.57 10.48
C SER A 103 20.43 -20.04 11.91
N LYS A 104 21.19 -18.95 12.13
CA LYS A 104 21.18 -18.20 13.41
C LYS A 104 19.97 -17.27 13.53
N LEU A 105 19.45 -16.72 12.42
CA LEU A 105 18.17 -15.99 12.40
C LEU A 105 16.95 -16.93 12.54
N LEU A 106 17.07 -18.19 12.08
CA LEU A 106 16.09 -19.26 12.27
C LEU A 106 16.24 -20.00 13.62
N ALA A 107 17.40 -19.97 14.27
CA ALA A 107 17.60 -20.49 15.62
C ALA A 107 16.95 -19.62 16.71
N MET A 108 16.78 -18.31 16.47
CA MET A 108 15.91 -17.45 17.31
C MET A 108 14.42 -17.81 17.22
N TRP A 109 14.02 -18.65 16.26
CA TRP A 109 12.66 -19.19 16.15
C TRP A 109 12.48 -20.54 16.87
N ARG A 110 13.52 -21.13 17.47
CA ARG A 110 13.48 -22.44 18.16
C ARG A 110 12.99 -22.36 19.61
N GLY A 111 12.03 -21.48 19.90
CA GLY A 111 11.63 -21.17 21.26
C GLY A 111 10.13 -20.99 21.49
N ARG A 112 9.23 -21.62 20.71
CA ARG A 112 7.84 -21.83 21.15
C ARG A 112 7.14 -22.90 20.31
N ARG A 113 6.78 -23.98 21.00
CA ARG A 113 6.00 -25.13 20.54
C ARG A 113 4.70 -24.70 19.85
N GLY A 114 4.34 -25.45 18.81
CA GLY A 114 3.22 -25.15 17.93
C GLY A 114 1.85 -25.34 18.55
N VAL A 115 0.87 -24.61 18.00
CA VAL A 115 -0.55 -24.95 17.87
C VAL A 115 -1.12 -24.09 16.75
N GLY A 116 -1.73 -24.72 15.73
CA GLY A 116 -2.82 -24.17 14.92
C GLY A 116 -2.49 -23.04 13.95
N GLY A 117 -3.25 -22.97 12.85
CA GLY A 117 -3.20 -21.83 11.93
C GLY A 117 -3.30 -20.51 12.69
N MET A 118 -2.69 -19.45 12.15
CA MET A 118 -2.92 -18.07 12.57
C MET A 118 -4.37 -17.66 12.24
N GLY A 119 -5.34 -18.34 12.86
CA GLY A 119 -6.54 -17.67 13.32
C GLY A 119 -6.06 -16.59 14.28
N VAL A 120 -6.25 -15.34 13.86
CA VAL A 120 -6.08 -14.17 14.71
C VAL A 120 -6.78 -14.50 16.04
N ARG A 121 -6.01 -14.72 17.12
CA ARG A 121 -6.57 -14.85 18.47
C ARG A 121 -7.36 -13.57 18.73
N GLU A 122 -8.69 -13.68 18.70
CA GLU A 122 -9.63 -12.62 19.07
C GLU A 122 -9.51 -12.35 20.57
N SER A 123 -8.43 -11.68 20.97
CA SER A 123 -8.56 -10.77 22.10
C SER A 123 -9.59 -9.71 21.69
N THR A 124 -10.34 -9.16 22.64
CA THR A 124 -11.24 -8.02 22.40
C THR A 124 -10.54 -6.83 21.73
N SER A 125 -9.20 -6.76 21.79
CA SER A 125 -8.36 -5.83 21.03
C SER A 125 -8.30 -6.09 19.51
N GLY A 126 -8.59 -7.32 19.05
CA GLY A 126 -8.59 -7.73 17.64
C GLY A 126 -9.83 -7.29 16.85
N LYS A 127 -10.99 -7.11 17.49
CA LYS A 127 -12.19 -6.61 16.78
C LYS A 127 -12.02 -5.15 16.33
N ALA A 128 -11.38 -4.33 17.16
CA ALA A 128 -11.04 -2.95 16.82
C ALA A 128 -10.08 -2.88 15.61
N THR A 129 -9.16 -3.85 15.47
CA THR A 129 -8.22 -3.86 14.34
C THR A 129 -8.88 -4.31 13.03
N VAL A 130 -9.85 -5.23 13.07
CA VAL A 130 -10.60 -5.64 11.86
C VAL A 130 -11.44 -4.49 11.32
N ILE A 131 -12.22 -3.82 12.18
CA ILE A 131 -13.05 -2.68 11.77
C ILE A 131 -12.19 -1.53 11.24
N ASP A 132 -11.06 -1.24 11.89
CA ASP A 132 -10.10 -0.24 11.40
C ASP A 132 -9.58 -0.61 9.99
N ASN A 133 -9.29 -1.88 9.72
CA ASN A 133 -8.80 -2.34 8.41
C ASN A 133 -9.90 -2.33 7.33
N ILE A 134 -11.15 -2.60 7.69
CA ILE A 134 -12.29 -2.43 6.77
C ILE A 134 -12.43 -0.95 6.40
N TYR A 135 -12.38 -0.04 7.39
CA TYR A 135 -12.43 1.40 7.11
C TYR A 135 -11.26 1.84 6.22
N ARG A 136 -10.02 1.42 6.52
CA ARG A 136 -8.85 1.68 5.65
C ARG A 136 -9.05 1.16 4.23
N SER A 137 -9.64 -0.01 4.08
CA SER A 137 -9.95 -0.58 2.76
C SER A 137 -10.95 0.25 1.98
N VAL A 138 -11.97 0.81 2.64
CA VAL A 138 -12.90 1.77 2.03
C VAL A 138 -12.15 3.02 1.56
N LEU A 139 -11.24 3.55 2.38
CA LEU A 139 -10.41 4.70 2.00
C LEU A 139 -9.50 4.39 0.81
N LEU A 140 -8.86 3.23 0.78
CA LEU A 140 -8.05 2.77 -0.36
C LEU A 140 -8.89 2.68 -1.64
N CYS A 141 -10.09 2.08 -1.58
CA CYS A 141 -10.98 2.00 -2.74
C CYS A 141 -11.39 3.39 -3.26
N ARG A 142 -11.70 4.34 -2.35
CA ARG A 142 -12.02 5.72 -2.72
C ARG A 142 -10.84 6.44 -3.35
N LEU A 143 -9.64 6.28 -2.78
CA LEU A 143 -8.41 6.89 -3.32
C LEU A 143 -8.06 6.30 -4.69
N ALA A 144 -8.44 5.05 -4.97
CA ALA A 144 -8.32 4.42 -6.28
C ALA A 144 -9.43 4.85 -7.28
N GLY A 145 -10.37 5.70 -6.88
CA GLY A 145 -11.47 6.16 -7.73
C GLY A 145 -12.59 5.14 -7.95
N LEU A 146 -12.68 4.07 -7.15
CA LEU A 146 -13.74 3.07 -7.29
C LEU A 146 -15.09 3.57 -6.79
N GLY A 147 -16.15 3.17 -7.48
CA GLY A 147 -17.54 3.37 -7.06
C GLY A 147 -17.91 2.60 -5.80
N PHE A 148 -19.07 2.92 -5.22
CA PHE A 148 -19.56 2.24 -4.01
C PHE A 148 -19.85 0.76 -4.25
N ALA A 149 -20.37 0.40 -5.43
CA ALA A 149 -20.71 -0.97 -5.77
C ALA A 149 -19.46 -1.86 -5.83
N GLU A 150 -18.40 -1.39 -6.50
CA GLU A 150 -17.10 -2.06 -6.56
C GLU A 150 -16.47 -2.14 -5.18
N THR A 151 -16.47 -1.03 -4.44
CA THR A 151 -15.94 -0.99 -3.05
C THR A 151 -16.63 -2.03 -2.18
N LYS A 152 -17.96 -2.09 -2.20
CA LYS A 152 -18.75 -3.09 -1.46
C LYS A 152 -18.34 -4.52 -1.84
N ARG A 153 -18.22 -4.81 -3.13
CA ARG A 153 -17.81 -6.14 -3.60
C ARG A 153 -16.43 -6.53 -3.06
N ILE A 154 -15.47 -5.61 -3.12
CA ILE A 154 -14.11 -5.83 -2.59
C ILE A 154 -14.14 -6.08 -1.09
N ILE A 155 -14.83 -5.23 -0.33
CA ILE A 155 -14.92 -5.38 1.13
C ILE A 155 -15.54 -6.73 1.51
N TYR A 156 -16.60 -7.15 0.81
CA TYR A 156 -17.23 -8.45 1.06
C TYR A 156 -16.37 -9.64 0.63
N SER A 157 -15.58 -9.50 -0.43
CA SER A 157 -14.62 -10.53 -0.84
C SER A 157 -13.51 -10.72 0.19
N VAL A 158 -12.99 -9.63 0.76
CA VAL A 158 -11.83 -9.68 1.67
C VAL A 158 -12.22 -9.96 3.11
N TYR A 159 -13.34 -9.39 3.58
CA TYR A 159 -13.73 -9.39 4.99
C TYR A 159 -15.10 -10.04 5.25
N GLY A 160 -15.77 -10.55 4.22
CA GLY A 160 -17.16 -11.00 4.35
C GLY A 160 -18.12 -9.85 4.70
N ARG A 161 -19.28 -10.19 5.27
CA ARG A 161 -20.29 -9.21 5.70
C ARG A 161 -20.06 -8.71 7.13
N ALA A 162 -18.80 -8.43 7.48
CA ALA A 162 -18.40 -8.03 8.83
C ALA A 162 -18.95 -6.66 9.28
N VAL A 163 -19.43 -5.81 8.35
CA VAL A 163 -20.03 -4.50 8.66
C VAL A 163 -21.39 -4.33 7.99
N PRO A 164 -22.36 -3.68 8.67
CA PRO A 164 -23.66 -3.34 8.07
C PRO A 164 -23.52 -2.44 6.84
N MET A 165 -24.46 -2.58 5.90
CA MET A 165 -24.46 -1.84 4.63
C MET A 165 -24.50 -0.32 4.84
N HIS A 166 -25.32 0.17 5.77
CA HIS A 166 -25.47 1.59 6.04
C HIS A 166 -24.15 2.19 6.57
N THR A 167 -23.46 1.48 7.47
CA THR A 167 -22.14 1.87 7.97
C THR A 167 -21.11 2.00 6.85
N LEU A 168 -21.09 1.01 5.95
CA LEU A 168 -20.19 1.03 4.79
C LEU A 168 -20.50 2.22 3.87
N LYS A 169 -21.79 2.50 3.64
CA LYS A 169 -22.28 3.64 2.86
C LYS A 169 -21.85 4.97 3.49
N ASP A 170 -22.02 5.11 4.80
CA ASP A 170 -21.66 6.33 5.53
C ASP A 170 -20.16 6.61 5.48
N TRP A 171 -19.33 5.57 5.62
CA TRP A 171 -17.88 5.69 5.48
C TRP A 171 -17.46 6.05 4.06
N TYR A 172 -18.07 5.40 3.06
CA TYR A 172 -17.75 5.66 1.66
C TYR A 172 -18.09 7.09 1.24
N TYR A 173 -19.30 7.57 1.57
CA TYR A 173 -19.71 8.94 1.23
C TYR A 173 -19.19 10.01 2.21
N GLY A 174 -18.45 9.60 3.25
CA GLY A 174 -17.92 10.54 4.26
C GLY A 174 -18.99 11.18 5.15
N ARG A 175 -20.19 10.60 5.22
CA ARG A 175 -21.28 11.05 6.12
C ARG A 175 -20.92 10.80 7.58
N ARG A 176 -20.21 9.70 7.84
CA ARG A 176 -19.65 9.35 9.14
C ARG A 176 -18.22 8.90 8.98
N LYS A 177 -17.36 9.28 9.93
CA LYS A 177 -15.97 8.84 9.99
C LYS A 177 -15.84 7.75 11.05
N HIS A 178 -15.16 6.67 10.72
CA HIS A 178 -14.75 5.71 11.74
C HIS A 178 -13.58 6.31 12.54
N ARG A 179 -13.65 6.20 13.87
CA ARG A 179 -12.56 6.64 14.75
C ARG A 179 -11.53 5.52 14.81
N LEU A 180 -10.52 5.60 13.96
CA LEU A 180 -9.37 4.69 14.00
C LEU A 180 -8.77 4.66 15.40
N SER A 181 -8.51 3.45 15.91
CA SER A 181 -7.91 3.26 17.23
C SER A 181 -6.52 3.88 17.32
N ARG A 182 -5.72 3.72 16.26
CA ARG A 182 -4.38 4.27 16.11
C ARG A 182 -4.07 4.52 14.64
N LEU A 183 -3.51 5.69 14.34
CA LEU A 183 -2.93 5.97 13.02
C LEU A 183 -1.59 5.23 12.87
N ASN A 184 -1.46 4.45 11.81
CA ASN A 184 -0.26 3.69 11.48
C ASN A 184 0.55 4.39 10.36
N SER A 185 1.70 3.83 9.95
CA SER A 185 2.54 4.45 8.91
C SER A 185 1.84 4.52 7.55
N LEU A 186 0.94 3.60 7.20
CA LEU A 186 0.17 3.65 5.96
C LEU A 186 -0.79 4.84 5.97
N ASP A 187 -1.56 5.04 7.05
CA ASP A 187 -2.47 6.18 7.18
C ASP A 187 -1.71 7.51 7.04
N ARG A 188 -0.53 7.60 7.65
CA ARG A 188 0.33 8.78 7.54
C ARG A 188 0.86 8.97 6.12
N SER A 189 1.32 7.88 5.48
CA SER A 189 1.83 7.91 4.10
C SER A 189 0.77 8.38 3.10
N LEU A 190 -0.49 8.00 3.31
CA LEU A 190 -1.61 8.36 2.44
C LEU A 190 -2.09 9.80 2.63
N PHE A 191 -2.09 10.31 3.86
CA PHE A 191 -2.83 11.54 4.17
C PHE A 191 -1.99 12.68 4.75
N TYR A 192 -0.82 12.44 5.37
CA TYR A 192 -0.14 13.50 6.12
C TYR A 192 0.47 14.59 5.24
N HIS A 193 0.97 14.27 4.04
CA HIS A 193 1.46 15.28 3.11
C HIS A 193 0.35 16.22 2.67
N LYS A 194 -0.78 15.66 2.24
CA LYS A 194 -1.95 16.49 1.88
C LYS A 194 -2.51 17.25 3.08
N ALA A 195 -2.50 16.64 4.27
CA ALA A 195 -2.91 17.30 5.49
C ALA A 195 -2.02 18.50 5.83
N TYR A 196 -0.71 18.38 5.62
CA TYR A 196 0.25 19.45 5.85
C TYR A 196 0.01 20.64 4.92
N GLU A 197 -0.20 20.39 3.62
CA GLU A 197 -0.59 21.43 2.65
C GLU A 197 -1.84 22.19 3.10
N ILE A 198 -2.91 21.46 3.43
CA ILE A 198 -4.19 22.07 3.86
C ILE A 198 -4.01 22.86 5.17
N VAL A 199 -3.14 22.41 6.08
CA VAL A 199 -2.84 23.15 7.32
C VAL A 199 -2.18 24.49 7.01
N LEU A 200 -1.22 24.52 6.07
CA LEU A 200 -0.56 25.75 5.65
C LEU A 200 -1.55 26.70 4.96
N GLU A 201 -2.42 26.19 4.09
CA GLU A 201 -3.50 26.94 3.43
C GLU A 201 -4.43 27.60 4.47
N ILE A 202 -4.99 26.81 5.39
CA ILE A 202 -5.90 27.33 6.45
C ILE A 202 -5.19 28.39 7.30
N LYS A 203 -3.91 28.19 7.61
CA LYS A 203 -3.14 29.14 8.42
C LYS A 203 -2.87 30.45 7.68
N ALA A 204 -2.64 30.39 6.37
CA ALA A 204 -2.48 31.56 5.52
C ALA A 204 -3.79 32.36 5.39
N GLU A 205 -4.93 31.67 5.21
CA GLU A 205 -6.27 32.30 5.16
C GLU A 205 -6.69 32.90 6.51
N HIS A 206 -6.26 32.28 7.61
CA HIS A 206 -6.65 32.68 8.97
C HIS A 206 -5.44 32.79 9.92
N PRO A 207 -4.60 33.84 9.80
CA PRO A 207 -3.37 33.98 10.60
C PRO A 207 -3.61 34.02 12.11
N GLY A 208 -4.75 34.55 12.57
CA GLY A 208 -5.09 34.61 13.99
C GLY A 208 -5.57 33.28 14.61
N TRP A 209 -5.80 32.22 13.81
CA TRP A 209 -6.28 30.96 14.36
C TRP A 209 -5.17 30.19 15.09
N GLY A 210 -5.49 29.73 16.31
CA GLY A 210 -4.68 28.78 17.05
C GLY A 210 -4.78 27.36 16.47
N TYR A 211 -3.76 26.53 16.73
CA TYR A 211 -3.63 25.18 16.17
C TYR A 211 -4.82 24.26 16.45
N LYS A 212 -5.52 24.42 17.59
CA LYS A 212 -6.73 23.64 17.91
C LYS A 212 -7.87 23.92 16.92
N ARG A 213 -8.07 25.19 16.53
CA ARG A 213 -9.10 25.60 15.57
C ARG A 213 -8.75 25.14 14.15
N VAL A 214 -7.48 25.27 13.77
CA VAL A 214 -6.95 24.71 12.51
C VAL A 214 -7.16 23.19 12.47
N ALA A 215 -6.90 22.48 13.58
CA ALA A 215 -7.12 21.04 13.68
C ALA A 215 -8.58 20.64 13.49
N THR A 216 -9.52 21.36 14.12
CA THR A 216 -10.95 21.11 13.92
C THR A 216 -11.34 21.30 12.46
N GLU A 217 -10.84 22.35 11.79
CA GLU A 217 -11.16 22.62 10.39
C GLU A 217 -10.55 21.57 9.44
N LEU A 218 -9.27 21.23 9.60
CA LEU A 218 -8.62 20.16 8.86
C LEU A 218 -9.35 18.83 9.00
N ASN A 219 -9.73 18.46 10.23
CA ASN A 219 -10.37 17.19 10.52
C ASN A 219 -11.81 17.11 10.00
N LYS A 220 -12.43 18.22 9.57
CA LYS A 220 -13.67 18.17 8.78
C LYS A 220 -13.38 17.75 7.34
N ARG A 221 -12.29 18.24 6.75
CA ARG A 221 -11.91 18.03 5.34
C ARG A 221 -11.31 16.63 5.07
N LEU A 222 -10.62 16.03 6.04
CA LEU A 222 -9.94 14.74 5.85
C LEU A 222 -10.75 13.53 6.35
N PRO A 223 -10.57 12.34 5.76
CA PRO A 223 -11.22 11.11 6.23
C PRO A 223 -10.60 10.56 7.53
N ILE A 224 -9.42 11.06 7.93
CA ILE A 224 -8.74 10.69 9.17
C ILE A 224 -8.63 11.88 10.12
N ARG A 225 -8.45 11.60 11.40
CA ARG A 225 -8.21 12.63 12.43
C ARG A 225 -6.71 12.81 12.67
N VAL A 226 -6.16 13.95 12.28
CA VAL A 226 -4.79 14.35 12.62
C VAL A 226 -4.77 14.95 14.04
N PRO A 227 -3.87 14.50 14.92
CA PRO A 227 -3.75 15.06 16.27
C PRO A 227 -3.40 16.56 16.26
N SER A 228 -4.04 17.34 17.13
CA SER A 228 -3.81 18.80 17.20
C SER A 228 -2.35 19.15 17.51
N MET A 229 -1.64 18.32 18.28
CA MET A 229 -0.22 18.52 18.58
C MET A 229 0.67 18.36 17.33
N THR A 230 0.34 17.43 16.43
CA THR A 230 1.05 17.30 15.16
C THR A 230 0.90 18.58 14.33
N ILE A 231 -0.31 19.15 14.31
CA ILE A 231 -0.62 20.39 13.59
C ILE A 231 0.09 21.59 14.22
N TYR A 232 0.16 21.65 15.56
CA TYR A 232 0.95 22.66 16.27
C TYR A 232 2.41 22.66 15.79
N PHE A 233 3.05 21.48 15.73
CA PHE A 233 4.44 21.38 15.27
C PHE A 233 4.61 21.71 13.79
N TRP A 234 3.62 21.46 12.95
CA TRP A 234 3.64 21.85 11.54
C TRP A 234 3.54 23.37 11.36
N ILE A 235 2.59 24.02 12.05
CA ILE A 235 2.38 25.47 11.99
C ILE A 235 3.59 26.24 12.54
N THR A 236 4.20 25.73 13.60
CA THR A 236 5.39 26.36 14.23
C THR A 236 6.70 26.04 13.51
N GLY A 237 6.66 25.30 12.40
CA GLY A 237 7.85 24.91 11.64
C GLY A 237 8.77 23.91 12.35
N ARG A 238 8.38 23.39 13.53
CA ARG A 238 9.17 22.44 14.33
C ARG A 238 9.23 21.04 13.70
N SER A 239 8.30 20.72 12.81
CA SER A 239 8.31 19.45 12.08
C SER A 239 7.59 19.57 10.74
N ARG A 240 7.78 18.55 9.90
CA ARG A 240 7.04 18.29 8.66
C ARG A 240 6.66 16.79 8.61
N PRO A 241 5.77 16.35 7.70
CA PRO A 241 5.51 14.93 7.50
C PRO A 241 6.80 14.14 7.18
N ASN A 242 7.34 13.46 8.19
CA ASN A 242 8.51 12.58 8.04
C ASN A 242 8.06 11.14 7.76
N VAL A 243 7.35 10.96 6.65
CA VAL A 243 6.87 9.66 6.17
C VAL A 243 6.91 9.68 4.66
N THR A 244 7.29 8.58 4.03
CA THR A 244 7.23 8.47 2.56
C THR A 244 5.78 8.59 2.10
N PRO A 245 5.42 9.52 1.20
CA PRO A 245 4.07 9.59 0.66
C PRO A 245 3.77 8.32 -0.14
N VAL A 246 2.50 7.91 -0.18
CA VAL A 246 2.04 6.76 -0.98
C VAL A 246 0.83 7.17 -1.80
N ARG A 247 0.90 6.93 -3.11
CA ARG A 247 -0.21 7.10 -4.04
C ARG A 247 -0.92 5.77 -4.26
N VAL A 248 -2.25 5.79 -4.28
CA VAL A 248 -3.06 4.60 -4.59
C VAL A 248 -3.26 4.53 -6.11
N VAL A 249 -2.24 4.04 -6.80
CA VAL A 249 -2.18 3.90 -8.27
C VAL A 249 -1.96 2.42 -8.65
N PRO A 250 -2.17 2.00 -9.91
CA PRO A 250 -1.99 0.60 -10.32
C PRO A 250 -0.64 -0.02 -9.93
N GLU A 251 0.44 0.77 -9.98
CA GLU A 251 1.78 0.38 -9.54
C GLU A 251 1.84 -0.10 -8.08
N LEU A 252 0.94 0.37 -7.20
CA LEU A 252 0.83 -0.12 -5.84
C LEU A 252 0.38 -1.59 -5.80
N GLY A 253 -0.44 -2.01 -6.78
CA GLY A 253 -0.79 -3.41 -7.01
C GLY A 253 0.45 -4.28 -7.20
N TYR A 254 1.34 -3.87 -8.10
CA TYR A 254 2.60 -4.58 -8.35
C TYR A 254 3.47 -4.68 -7.10
N LEU A 255 3.66 -3.57 -6.36
CA LEU A 255 4.43 -3.61 -5.11
C LEU A 255 3.81 -4.54 -4.07
N ALA A 256 2.47 -4.60 -3.98
CA ALA A 256 1.78 -5.54 -3.11
C ALA A 256 1.96 -7.01 -3.57
N GLY A 257 2.05 -7.27 -4.87
CA GLY A 257 2.40 -8.59 -5.41
C GLY A 257 3.80 -9.04 -5.03
N VAL A 258 4.79 -8.15 -5.18
CA VAL A 258 6.19 -8.40 -4.77
C VAL A 258 6.29 -8.56 -3.24
N LEU A 259 5.53 -7.75 -2.48
CA LEU A 259 5.47 -7.82 -1.01
C LEU A 259 5.10 -9.22 -0.49
N VAL A 260 4.13 -9.88 -1.14
CA VAL A 260 3.67 -11.20 -0.71
C VAL A 260 4.59 -12.33 -1.19
N GLY A 261 5.50 -12.07 -2.13
CA GLY A 261 6.54 -12.99 -2.61
C GLY A 261 7.91 -12.70 -1.99
N ASP A 262 8.82 -12.12 -2.79
CA ASP A 262 10.27 -12.01 -2.48
C ASP A 262 10.67 -10.84 -1.55
N TYR A 263 9.74 -9.95 -1.20
CA TYR A 263 10.06 -8.81 -0.36
C TYR A 263 10.50 -9.23 1.05
N ARG A 264 11.62 -8.68 1.54
CA ARG A 264 12.15 -8.99 2.88
C ARG A 264 11.28 -8.35 3.96
N ARG A 265 10.42 -9.15 4.57
CA ARG A 265 9.40 -8.65 5.53
C ARG A 265 9.96 -8.14 6.86
N THR A 266 11.17 -8.53 7.24
CA THR A 266 11.80 -8.18 8.53
C THR A 266 12.83 -7.04 8.44
N GLY A 267 13.45 -6.84 7.28
CA GLY A 267 14.45 -5.79 7.06
C GLY A 267 14.07 -4.74 6.01
N GLY A 268 12.99 -4.99 5.26
CA GLY A 268 12.67 -4.22 4.07
C GLY A 268 13.60 -4.53 2.90
N GLY A 269 13.23 -4.01 1.73
CA GLY A 269 13.97 -4.23 0.49
C GLY A 269 13.57 -5.48 -0.28
N LEU A 270 13.83 -5.41 -1.59
CA LEU A 270 13.82 -6.53 -2.52
C LEU A 270 15.26 -7.03 -2.71
N SER A 271 15.44 -8.34 -2.88
CA SER A 271 16.74 -8.96 -3.14
C SER A 271 16.60 -10.07 -4.17
N VAL A 272 17.15 -9.89 -5.36
CA VAL A 272 16.90 -10.77 -6.52
C VAL A 272 18.17 -10.94 -7.37
N LYS A 273 18.22 -11.99 -8.18
CA LYS A 273 19.33 -12.24 -9.13
C LYS A 273 19.17 -11.50 -10.46
N ASP A 274 17.95 -11.11 -10.81
CA ASP A 274 17.63 -10.52 -12.11
C ASP A 274 17.65 -8.99 -12.04
N TRP A 275 18.49 -8.38 -12.87
CA TRP A 275 18.62 -6.92 -12.97
C TRP A 275 17.31 -6.26 -13.43
N GLY A 276 16.67 -6.80 -14.48
CA GLY A 276 15.44 -6.24 -15.03
C GLY A 276 14.29 -6.20 -14.02
N PHE A 277 14.17 -7.23 -13.19
CA PHE A 277 13.19 -7.28 -12.11
C PHE A 277 13.43 -6.19 -11.05
N ILE A 278 14.65 -6.03 -10.55
CA ILE A 278 14.93 -5.01 -9.52
C ILE A 278 14.82 -3.59 -10.07
N GLU A 279 15.26 -3.35 -11.31
CA GLU A 279 15.15 -2.05 -11.96
C GLU A 279 13.68 -1.65 -12.13
N TYR A 280 12.85 -2.58 -12.59
CA TYR A 280 11.41 -2.35 -12.69
C TYR A 280 10.76 -2.12 -11.33
N TYR A 281 11.15 -2.87 -10.30
CA TYR A 281 10.69 -2.64 -8.93
C TYR A 281 11.00 -1.21 -8.44
N VAL A 282 12.24 -0.73 -8.63
CA VAL A 282 12.63 0.63 -8.23
C VAL A 282 11.81 1.68 -8.97
N LYS A 283 11.60 1.52 -10.28
CA LYS A 283 10.75 2.43 -11.09
C LYS A 283 9.31 2.47 -10.60
N VAL A 284 8.73 1.32 -10.28
CA VAL A 284 7.36 1.22 -9.74
C VAL A 284 7.30 1.84 -8.35
N TYR A 285 8.32 1.62 -7.50
CA TYR A 285 8.41 2.22 -6.18
C TYR A 285 8.43 3.74 -6.24
N GLU A 286 9.23 4.33 -7.13
CA GLU A 286 9.28 5.76 -7.39
C GLU A 286 7.93 6.30 -7.87
N LYS A 287 7.23 5.57 -8.76
CA LYS A 287 5.88 5.96 -9.16
C LYS A 287 4.88 5.92 -8.01
N VAL A 288 4.99 5.00 -7.07
CA VAL A 288 4.06 4.97 -5.92
C VAL A 288 4.40 6.05 -4.89
N THR A 289 5.69 6.35 -4.70
CA THR A 289 6.15 7.12 -3.54
C THR A 289 6.78 8.47 -3.83
N GLY A 290 7.16 8.73 -5.08
CA GLY A 290 8.02 9.85 -5.48
C GLY A 290 9.48 9.71 -5.04
N VAL A 291 9.88 8.56 -4.46
CA VAL A 291 11.23 8.31 -3.97
C VAL A 291 11.90 7.26 -4.84
N ARG A 292 13.03 7.62 -5.47
CA ARG A 292 13.86 6.68 -6.21
C ARG A 292 14.78 5.92 -5.24
N LEU A 293 14.73 4.59 -5.31
CA LEU A 293 15.59 3.71 -4.51
C LEU A 293 16.95 3.52 -5.18
N GLU A 294 17.98 3.34 -4.37
CA GLU A 294 19.30 2.89 -4.83
C GLU A 294 19.31 1.38 -4.97
N ILE A 295 19.89 0.90 -6.07
CA ILE A 295 20.16 -0.53 -6.30
C ILE A 295 21.60 -0.78 -5.87
N HIS A 296 21.78 -1.75 -4.98
CA HIS A 296 23.09 -2.20 -4.56
C HIS A 296 23.38 -3.56 -5.17
N GLU A 297 24.64 -3.77 -5.52
CA GLU A 297 25.17 -5.08 -5.90
C GLU A 297 25.76 -5.77 -4.68
N LYS A 298 25.57 -7.07 -4.62
CA LYS A 298 26.34 -7.96 -3.75
C LYS A 298 26.80 -9.11 -4.62
N ASP A 299 28.11 -9.31 -4.69
CA ASP A 299 28.66 -10.57 -5.17
C ASP A 299 28.24 -11.63 -4.14
N ASP A 300 27.36 -12.55 -4.56
CA ASP A 300 26.82 -13.54 -3.65
C ASP A 300 26.56 -14.82 -4.42
N ASP A 301 27.56 -15.69 -4.42
CA ASP A 301 27.46 -17.06 -3.94
C ASP A 301 28.73 -17.84 -4.32
N TYR A 302 28.83 -19.06 -3.79
CA TYR A 302 29.82 -20.07 -4.19
C TYR A 302 29.88 -20.34 -5.71
N TYR A 303 28.87 -19.91 -6.48
CA TYR A 303 28.78 -20.09 -7.94
C TYR A 303 29.06 -18.80 -8.73
N GLY A 304 29.49 -17.72 -8.07
CA GLY A 304 29.82 -16.43 -8.72
C GLY A 304 28.61 -15.67 -9.27
N ASN A 305 27.40 -15.92 -8.76
CA ASN A 305 26.22 -15.16 -9.19
C ASN A 305 26.19 -13.77 -8.53
N LYS A 306 25.77 -12.77 -9.30
CA LYS A 306 25.48 -11.43 -8.75
C LYS A 306 24.06 -11.37 -8.20
N TYR A 307 23.91 -10.73 -7.05
CA TYR A 307 22.62 -10.36 -6.48
C TYR A 307 22.47 -8.85 -6.45
N PHE A 308 21.25 -8.39 -6.67
CA PHE A 308 20.87 -7.01 -6.58
C PHE A 308 19.88 -6.84 -5.44
N TYR A 309 20.00 -5.76 -4.67
CA TYR A 309 19.10 -5.50 -3.57
C TYR A 309 18.87 -4.02 -3.30
N THR A 310 17.75 -3.72 -2.66
CA THR A 310 17.38 -2.40 -2.15
C THR A 310 17.34 -2.40 -0.62
N LYS A 311 17.44 -1.22 0.02
CA LYS A 311 17.59 -1.05 1.49
C LYS A 311 16.48 -0.19 2.11
N GLU A 312 15.35 -0.02 1.45
CA GLU A 312 14.23 0.73 1.99
C GLU A 312 13.59 -0.01 3.16
N ASN A 313 13.20 0.73 4.20
CA ASN A 313 12.42 0.16 5.30
C ASN A 313 11.02 -0.29 4.82
N GLY A 314 10.42 0.47 3.87
CA GLY A 314 9.13 0.14 3.26
C GLY A 314 8.01 -0.07 4.29
N GLY A 315 7.96 0.79 5.31
CA GLY A 315 7.06 0.60 6.46
C GLY A 315 5.57 0.51 6.08
N PHE A 316 5.15 1.13 4.98
CA PHE A 316 3.78 0.99 4.46
C PHE A 316 3.53 -0.42 3.87
N LEU A 317 4.50 -1.00 3.14
CA LEU A 317 4.41 -2.36 2.61
C LEU A 317 4.36 -3.38 3.75
N GLN A 318 5.23 -3.24 4.76
CA GLN A 318 5.19 -4.11 5.93
C GLN A 318 3.82 -4.07 6.63
N LEU A 319 3.18 -2.90 6.69
CA LEU A 319 1.83 -2.78 7.24
C LEU A 319 0.77 -3.41 6.36
N LEU A 320 0.84 -3.25 5.03
CA LEU A 320 -0.08 -3.94 4.12
C LEU A 320 -0.06 -5.45 4.37
N TRP A 321 1.12 -6.04 4.57
CA TRP A 321 1.28 -7.43 4.97
C TRP A 321 0.67 -7.72 6.33
N LYS A 322 1.14 -7.05 7.39
CA LYS A 322 0.73 -7.30 8.79
C LYS A 322 -0.78 -7.15 9.03
N THR A 323 -1.44 -6.26 8.29
CA THR A 323 -2.87 -5.97 8.45
C THR A 323 -3.77 -6.75 7.47
N GLY A 324 -3.18 -7.45 6.50
CA GLY A 324 -3.93 -8.10 5.42
C GLY A 324 -4.52 -7.12 4.39
N LEU A 325 -4.23 -5.82 4.48
CA LEU A 325 -4.70 -4.80 3.52
C LEU A 325 -4.16 -5.03 2.10
N TRP A 326 -3.08 -5.81 1.95
CA TRP A 326 -2.59 -6.24 0.65
C TRP A 326 -3.67 -6.94 -0.18
N LYS A 327 -4.62 -7.68 0.45
CA LYS A 327 -5.75 -8.30 -0.25
C LYS A 327 -6.68 -7.28 -0.90
N THR A 328 -6.96 -6.19 -0.18
CA THR A 328 -7.74 -5.08 -0.73
C THR A 328 -7.03 -4.48 -1.93
N ILE A 329 -5.73 -4.21 -1.83
CA ILE A 329 -4.93 -3.72 -2.97
C ILE A 329 -4.97 -4.70 -4.15
N ALA A 330 -4.85 -6.00 -3.89
CA ALA A 330 -4.91 -7.04 -4.90
C ALA A 330 -6.26 -7.06 -5.64
N HIS A 331 -7.37 -6.76 -4.95
CA HIS A 331 -8.68 -6.64 -5.58
C HIS A 331 -8.93 -5.30 -6.28
N ILE A 332 -8.26 -4.22 -5.86
CA ILE A 332 -8.30 -2.92 -6.55
C ILE A 332 -7.53 -3.00 -7.87
N TYR A 333 -6.33 -3.59 -7.85
CA TYR A 333 -5.39 -3.66 -8.99
C TYR A 333 -4.97 -5.12 -9.28
N PRO A 334 -5.90 -5.97 -9.78
CA PRO A 334 -5.68 -7.41 -9.88
C PRO A 334 -4.60 -7.80 -10.87
N MET A 335 -4.50 -7.11 -12.01
CA MET A 335 -3.52 -7.44 -13.05
C MET A 335 -2.10 -7.12 -12.58
N GLU A 336 -1.90 -5.93 -12.01
CA GLU A 336 -0.62 -5.45 -11.51
C GLU A 336 -0.16 -6.28 -10.30
N PHE A 337 -1.07 -6.60 -9.39
CA PHE A 337 -0.79 -7.51 -8.27
C PHE A 337 -0.34 -8.88 -8.75
N LEU A 338 -1.08 -9.48 -9.69
CA LEU A 338 -0.69 -10.78 -10.25
C LEU A 338 0.66 -10.68 -10.96
N GLN A 339 0.94 -9.60 -11.70
CA GLN A 339 2.24 -9.40 -12.35
C GLN A 339 3.38 -9.40 -11.31
N GLY A 340 3.26 -8.61 -10.24
CA GLY A 340 4.26 -8.59 -9.17
C GLY A 340 4.43 -9.94 -8.47
N LEU A 341 3.33 -10.67 -8.26
CA LEU A 341 3.37 -12.01 -7.67
C LEU A 341 4.00 -13.05 -8.61
N PHE A 342 3.74 -12.98 -9.92
CA PHE A 342 4.37 -13.87 -10.91
C PHE A 342 5.85 -13.55 -11.08
N ASP A 343 6.25 -12.28 -10.99
CA ASP A 343 7.66 -11.90 -11.02
C ASP A 343 8.41 -12.34 -9.77
N SER A 344 7.76 -12.47 -8.61
CA SER A 344 8.37 -13.13 -7.46
C SER A 344 8.32 -14.66 -7.57
N GLU A 345 7.12 -15.22 -7.51
CA GLU A 345 6.87 -16.66 -7.22
C GLU A 345 6.49 -17.47 -8.47
N GLY A 346 6.38 -16.81 -9.62
CA GLY A 346 5.90 -17.42 -10.85
C GLY A 346 6.96 -18.26 -11.54
N THR A 347 6.54 -19.33 -12.20
CA THR A 347 7.41 -20.17 -13.02
C THR A 347 6.74 -20.44 -14.34
N ILE A 348 7.51 -20.33 -15.42
CA ILE A 348 7.14 -20.83 -16.74
C ILE A 348 8.11 -21.93 -17.16
N SER A 349 7.57 -23.08 -17.51
CA SER A 349 8.33 -24.19 -18.10
C SER A 349 7.65 -24.70 -19.36
N TYR A 350 8.47 -25.27 -20.24
CA TYR A 350 8.01 -25.83 -21.49
C TYR A 350 8.74 -27.12 -21.80
N THR A 351 7.97 -28.07 -22.30
CA THR A 351 8.40 -29.32 -22.91
C THR A 351 7.65 -29.44 -24.23
N PRO A 352 8.13 -30.21 -25.22
CA PRO A 352 7.41 -30.41 -26.47
C PRO A 352 5.93 -30.82 -26.29
N LYS A 353 5.64 -31.56 -25.21
CA LYS A 353 4.30 -32.05 -24.88
C LYS A 353 3.48 -31.09 -24.02
N SER A 354 4.10 -30.19 -23.25
CA SER A 354 3.40 -29.36 -22.27
C SER A 354 4.07 -28.02 -22.01
N THR A 355 3.25 -26.97 -21.94
CA THR A 355 3.62 -25.69 -21.32
C THR A 355 3.06 -25.70 -19.89
N ILE A 356 3.74 -25.09 -18.93
CA ILE A 356 3.25 -24.93 -17.56
C ILE A 356 3.53 -23.51 -17.11
N ILE A 357 2.50 -22.83 -16.60
CA ILE A 357 2.62 -21.56 -15.88
C ILE A 357 2.06 -21.81 -14.49
N LYS A 358 2.85 -21.55 -13.45
CA LYS A 358 2.45 -21.79 -12.06
C LYS A 358 3.01 -20.74 -11.10
N ILE A 359 2.36 -20.59 -9.96
CA ILE A 359 2.87 -19.90 -8.76
C ILE A 359 3.14 -20.97 -7.70
N THR A 360 4.25 -20.86 -6.99
CA THR A 360 4.57 -21.75 -5.86
C THR A 360 4.73 -20.90 -4.61
N THR A 361 4.02 -21.18 -3.52
CA THR A 361 4.16 -20.41 -2.28
C THR A 361 3.83 -21.25 -1.06
N GLY A 362 4.49 -20.95 0.07
CA GLY A 362 4.15 -21.54 1.37
C GLY A 362 2.91 -20.91 2.03
N ASN A 363 2.31 -19.88 1.44
CA ASN A 363 1.16 -19.17 2.02
C ASN A 363 -0.16 -19.48 1.27
N LYS A 364 -1.04 -20.24 1.92
CA LYS A 364 -2.36 -20.63 1.40
C LYS A 364 -3.27 -19.44 1.09
N GLU A 365 -3.20 -18.36 1.87
CA GLU A 365 -4.03 -17.16 1.68
C GLU A 365 -3.61 -16.38 0.43
N VAL A 366 -2.30 -16.26 0.19
CA VAL A 366 -1.77 -15.67 -1.06
C VAL A 366 -2.25 -16.48 -2.26
N LEU A 367 -2.15 -17.81 -2.18
CA LEU A 367 -2.59 -18.70 -3.25
C LEU A 367 -4.09 -18.63 -3.52
N ALA A 368 -4.92 -18.62 -2.47
CA ALA A 368 -6.37 -18.51 -2.59
C ALA A 368 -6.81 -17.16 -3.18
N THR A 369 -6.13 -16.08 -2.79
CA THR A 369 -6.34 -14.75 -3.35
C THR A 369 -5.97 -14.74 -4.83
N ALA A 370 -4.78 -15.23 -5.19
CA ALA A 370 -4.33 -15.32 -6.58
C ALA A 370 -5.28 -16.14 -7.45
N LYS A 371 -5.78 -17.29 -6.94
CA LYS A 371 -6.81 -18.09 -7.60
C LYS A 371 -8.05 -17.27 -7.93
N THR A 372 -8.61 -16.61 -6.92
CA THR A 372 -9.84 -15.82 -7.06
C THR A 372 -9.66 -14.72 -8.11
N LEU A 373 -8.53 -14.02 -8.09
CA LEU A 373 -8.23 -12.97 -9.05
C LEU A 373 -8.06 -13.53 -10.47
N LEU A 374 -7.29 -14.61 -10.65
CA LEU A 374 -7.11 -15.27 -11.93
C LEU A 374 -8.45 -15.78 -12.51
N GLU A 375 -9.29 -16.39 -11.69
CA GLU A 375 -10.62 -16.86 -12.11
C GLU A 375 -11.54 -15.70 -12.50
N SER A 376 -11.49 -14.58 -11.76
CA SER A 376 -12.23 -13.36 -12.12
C SER A 376 -11.78 -12.74 -13.46
N LEU A 377 -10.51 -12.94 -13.83
CA LEU A 377 -9.96 -12.56 -15.12
C LEU A 377 -10.20 -13.62 -16.21
N GLY A 378 -10.93 -14.70 -15.90
CA GLY A 378 -11.29 -15.77 -16.83
C GLY A 378 -10.16 -16.78 -17.09
N TYR A 379 -9.23 -16.95 -16.16
CA TYR A 379 -8.27 -18.05 -16.19
C TYR A 379 -8.82 -19.24 -15.40
N LYS A 380 -8.72 -20.44 -15.96
CA LYS A 380 -8.98 -21.68 -15.22
C LYS A 380 -7.72 -22.07 -14.45
N THR A 381 -7.85 -22.42 -13.18
CA THR A 381 -6.70 -22.74 -12.31
C THR A 381 -6.90 -24.07 -11.59
N HIS A 382 -5.79 -24.69 -11.19
CA HIS A 382 -5.75 -25.87 -10.34
C HIS A 382 -4.79 -25.63 -9.19
N ILE A 383 -5.21 -26.00 -7.97
CA ILE A 383 -4.38 -25.95 -6.78
C ILE A 383 -3.89 -27.36 -6.47
N TYR A 384 -2.61 -27.49 -6.17
CA TYR A 384 -1.99 -28.69 -5.64
C TYR A 384 -1.32 -28.32 -4.32
N GLU A 385 -1.26 -29.30 -3.41
CA GLU A 385 -0.54 -29.22 -2.16
C GLU A 385 0.55 -30.27 -2.19
N GLU A 386 1.76 -29.86 -1.85
CA GLU A 386 2.91 -30.73 -1.71
C GLU A 386 3.20 -30.85 -0.22
N GLU A 387 3.16 -32.07 0.29
CA GLU A 387 3.39 -32.35 1.71
C GLU A 387 4.83 -32.02 2.11
N PRO A 388 5.09 -31.77 3.42
CA PRO A 388 6.46 -31.67 3.93
C PRO A 388 7.27 -32.90 3.56
N GLN A 389 8.52 -32.69 3.12
CA GLN A 389 9.41 -33.76 2.69
C GLN A 389 10.79 -33.57 3.32
N THR A 390 11.40 -34.65 3.79
CA THR A 390 12.83 -34.65 4.13
C THR A 390 13.62 -35.02 2.89
N ARG A 391 14.65 -34.24 2.56
CA ARG A 391 15.56 -34.56 1.45
C ARG A 391 16.98 -34.52 1.96
N ASN A 392 17.77 -35.50 1.55
CA ASN A 392 19.21 -35.44 1.77
C ASN A 392 19.80 -34.43 0.77
N LEU A 393 20.29 -33.31 1.29
CA LEU A 393 21.03 -32.31 0.54
C LEU A 393 22.46 -32.30 1.04
N ARG A 394 23.39 -32.73 0.19
CA ARG A 394 24.83 -32.72 0.48
C ARG A 394 25.22 -33.56 1.71
N GLY A 395 24.55 -34.70 1.89
CA GLY A 395 24.78 -35.59 3.03
C GLY A 395 23.96 -35.23 4.27
N GLU A 396 23.32 -34.05 4.30
CA GLU A 396 22.51 -33.60 5.43
C GLU A 396 21.01 -33.75 5.15
N GLU A 397 20.29 -34.39 6.07
CA GLU A 397 18.83 -34.43 6.01
C GLU A 397 18.25 -33.04 6.31
N THR A 398 17.67 -32.44 5.27
CA THR A 398 16.99 -31.15 5.38
C THR A 398 15.48 -31.35 5.28
N ALA A 399 14.75 -30.92 6.32
CA ALA A 399 13.29 -30.92 6.32
C ALA A 399 12.75 -29.73 5.52
N PHE A 400 12.05 -30.01 4.43
CA PHE A 400 11.32 -29.03 3.64
C PHE A 400 9.89 -28.93 4.14
N LYS A 401 9.43 -27.70 4.37
CA LYS A 401 8.01 -27.45 4.65
C LYS A 401 7.20 -27.73 3.39
N GLY A 402 5.97 -28.20 3.59
CA GLY A 402 4.99 -28.30 2.52
C GLY A 402 4.72 -26.95 1.88
N TYR A 403 4.28 -26.97 0.63
CA TYR A 403 4.03 -25.78 -0.16
C TYR A 403 2.84 -25.98 -1.09
N TYR A 404 2.30 -24.87 -1.57
CA TYR A 404 1.15 -24.86 -2.45
C TYR A 404 1.55 -24.45 -3.86
N ILE A 405 0.96 -25.12 -4.85
CA ILE A 405 1.16 -24.83 -6.26
C ILE A 405 -0.17 -24.41 -6.88
N LEU A 406 -0.21 -23.25 -7.53
CA LEU A 406 -1.32 -22.84 -8.38
C LEU A 406 -0.87 -22.91 -9.83
N LYS A 407 -1.53 -23.74 -10.63
CA LYS A 407 -1.22 -23.96 -12.04
C LYS A 407 -2.34 -23.41 -12.92
N LEU A 408 -1.98 -22.71 -13.99
CA LEU A 408 -2.94 -22.30 -15.01
C LEU A 408 -3.30 -23.48 -15.92
N ALA A 409 -4.58 -23.68 -16.17
CA ALA A 409 -5.07 -24.74 -17.05
C ALA A 409 -4.92 -24.34 -18.52
N LYS A 410 -4.66 -25.34 -19.39
CA LYS A 410 -4.53 -25.18 -20.85
C LYS A 410 -3.61 -24.01 -21.27
N PRO A 411 -2.37 -23.93 -20.76
CA PRO A 411 -1.50 -22.76 -20.90
C PRO A 411 -1.26 -22.34 -22.36
N LYS A 412 -1.24 -23.25 -23.34
CA LYS A 412 -1.09 -22.88 -24.76
C LYS A 412 -2.21 -21.95 -25.27
N ALA A 413 -3.46 -22.20 -24.88
CA ALA A 413 -4.61 -21.39 -25.32
C ALA A 413 -4.66 -20.03 -24.63
N ILE A 414 -4.18 -19.96 -23.38
CA ILE A 414 -4.19 -18.73 -22.58
C ILE A 414 -2.86 -17.98 -22.63
N LEU A 415 -1.83 -18.49 -23.30
CA LEU A 415 -0.47 -17.95 -23.26
C LEU A 415 -0.41 -16.50 -23.74
N LYS A 416 -1.06 -16.22 -24.87
CA LYS A 416 -1.16 -14.87 -25.43
C LYS A 416 -1.88 -13.93 -24.48
N LYS A 417 -3.02 -14.38 -23.93
CA LYS A 417 -3.80 -13.61 -22.95
C LYS A 417 -2.97 -13.30 -21.69
N PHE A 418 -2.27 -14.30 -21.16
CA PHE A 418 -1.38 -14.16 -20.01
C PHE A 418 -0.26 -13.15 -20.30
N ALA A 419 0.42 -13.27 -21.44
CA ALA A 419 1.49 -12.38 -21.83
C ALA A 419 1.04 -10.92 -21.98
N THR A 420 -0.17 -10.70 -22.49
CA THR A 420 -0.74 -9.35 -22.66
C THR A 420 -1.24 -8.74 -21.35
N GLN A 421 -1.89 -9.52 -20.49
CA GLN A 421 -2.56 -8.99 -19.29
C GLN A 421 -1.69 -8.98 -18.05
N ILE A 422 -0.82 -9.98 -17.88
CA ILE A 422 -0.03 -10.19 -16.66
C ILE A 422 1.46 -10.19 -17.03
N GLY A 423 1.89 -11.15 -17.85
CA GLY A 423 3.26 -11.28 -18.32
C GLY A 423 4.29 -11.51 -17.21
N PHE A 424 5.56 -11.45 -17.58
CA PHE A 424 6.70 -11.41 -16.67
C PHE A 424 7.54 -10.17 -17.00
N ARG A 425 8.11 -9.55 -15.97
CA ARG A 425 9.17 -8.53 -16.08
C ARG A 425 10.54 -9.09 -15.74
N GLU A 426 10.61 -10.22 -15.03
CA GLU A 426 11.89 -10.91 -14.84
C GLU A 426 12.41 -11.44 -16.18
N SER A 427 13.65 -11.05 -16.50
CA SER A 427 14.20 -11.14 -17.85
C SER A 427 14.21 -12.57 -18.41
N LYS A 428 14.59 -13.57 -17.60
CA LYS A 428 14.68 -14.97 -18.05
C LYS A 428 13.29 -15.55 -18.31
N ARG A 429 12.31 -15.33 -17.43
CA ARG A 429 10.93 -15.78 -17.61
C ARG A 429 10.23 -15.04 -18.76
N GLN A 430 10.48 -13.74 -18.93
CA GLN A 430 9.98 -12.98 -20.06
C GLN A 430 10.53 -13.52 -21.39
N THR A 431 11.83 -13.78 -21.47
CA THR A 431 12.46 -14.38 -22.68
C THR A 431 11.85 -15.73 -22.99
N LYS A 432 11.70 -16.61 -21.99
CA LYS A 432 11.03 -17.92 -22.16
C LYS A 432 9.60 -17.76 -22.66
N LEU A 433 8.83 -16.83 -22.11
CA LEU A 433 7.46 -16.56 -22.54
C LEU A 433 7.42 -16.10 -24.01
N GLN A 434 8.32 -15.21 -24.42
CA GLN A 434 8.39 -14.73 -25.80
C GLN A 434 8.80 -15.84 -26.79
N THR A 435 9.77 -16.68 -26.42
CA THR A 435 10.16 -17.85 -27.23
C THR A 435 8.97 -18.78 -27.46
N LEU A 436 8.13 -18.99 -26.44
CA LEU A 436 6.94 -19.83 -26.55
C LEU A 436 5.84 -19.22 -27.43
N LEU A 437 5.72 -17.89 -27.44
CA LEU A 437 4.76 -17.20 -28.31
C LEU A 437 5.16 -17.26 -29.79
N LYS A 438 6.47 -17.37 -30.09
CA LYS A 438 6.99 -17.48 -31.46
C LYS A 438 6.90 -18.88 -32.06
N GLN A 439 6.72 -19.91 -31.24
CA GLN A 439 6.66 -21.29 -31.74
C GLN A 439 5.36 -21.51 -32.55
N PRO A 440 5.45 -22.08 -33.77
CA PRO A 440 4.26 -22.43 -34.53
C PRO A 440 3.43 -23.46 -33.75
N PRO A 441 2.10 -23.45 -33.88
CA PRO A 441 1.26 -24.46 -33.24
C PRO A 441 1.71 -25.83 -33.75
N SER A 442 2.29 -26.65 -32.87
CA SER A 442 2.85 -27.95 -33.28
C SER A 442 1.76 -28.74 -34.01
N GLN A 443 1.98 -28.99 -35.30
CA GLN A 443 1.08 -29.81 -36.10
C GLN A 443 0.91 -31.14 -35.36
N LYS A 444 -0.33 -31.46 -34.98
CA LYS A 444 -0.63 -32.76 -34.38
C LYS A 444 -0.26 -33.79 -35.44
N THR A 445 0.85 -34.50 -35.25
CA THR A 445 1.15 -35.68 -36.05
C THR A 445 0.06 -36.69 -35.74
N THR A 446 -0.96 -36.73 -36.60
CA THR A 446 -1.92 -37.81 -36.64
C THR A 446 -1.13 -39.07 -36.93
N LYS A 447 -0.75 -39.79 -35.88
CA LYS A 447 -0.34 -41.18 -36.02
C LYS A 447 -1.54 -41.89 -36.64
N LYS A 448 -1.47 -42.16 -37.95
CA LYS A 448 -2.32 -43.16 -38.60
C LYS A 448 -2.05 -44.47 -37.87
N THR A 449 -2.96 -44.88 -37.01
CA THR A 449 -3.02 -46.25 -36.51
C THR A 449 -3.26 -47.11 -37.74
N ARG A 450 -2.33 -48.04 -38.00
CA ARG A 450 -2.37 -48.95 -39.14
C ARG A 450 -3.05 -50.24 -38.73
#